data_AF-A0A6S7JZU0-F1
#
_entry.id   AF-A0A6S7JZU0-F1
#
_cell.length_a   1.000
_cell.length_b   1.000
_cell.length_c   1.000
_cell.angle_alpha   90.00
_cell.angle_beta   90.00
_cell.angle_gamma   90.00
#
_symmetry.space_group_name_H-M   'P 1'
#
loop_
_entity.id
_entity.type
_entity.pdbx_description
1 polymer ?
#
loop_
_entity_poly.entity_id
_entity_poly.type
_entity_poly.pdbx_seq_one_letter_code
_entity_poly.pdbx_strand_id
1 'polypeptide(L)'
;MPNMILATSPTTASDEDFKSREVDVTFQPGETGPKVVEIDLVDDLLVEAMESFNVSIVSTSNPAVSLENPAIVNILDNDEAVIGFTQDVYEITEGSGKARVEVGLLSGKTAVPVTVSFTTNAGTAGEDDFDAKTMDITFEPGETEKWVEIDITDDNLLEPTESFGVSLVSSSVEAVKLGNPSSVNILDNDGKYVLIIE
;
A
#
# COMPACT_ATOMS: atom_id res chain seq x y z
N MET A 1 -37.38 -19.72 -30.36
CA MET A 1 -36.03 -20.29 -30.19
C MET A 1 -35.77 -20.35 -28.69
N PRO A 2 -35.03 -21.33 -28.15
CA PRO A 2 -34.65 -21.30 -26.75
C PRO A 2 -33.88 -20.01 -26.47
N ASN A 3 -34.39 -19.15 -25.59
CA ASN A 3 -33.60 -18.08 -25.03
C ASN A 3 -33.12 -18.50 -23.64
N MET A 4 -31.86 -18.21 -23.37
CA MET A 4 -31.25 -18.34 -22.06
C MET A 4 -30.87 -16.96 -21.59
N ILE A 5 -31.08 -16.67 -20.31
CA ILE A 5 -30.62 -15.42 -19.72
C ILE A 5 -29.32 -15.73 -18.98
N LEU A 6 -28.24 -15.12 -19.43
CA LEU A 6 -26.99 -15.07 -18.71
C LEU A 6 -27.01 -13.82 -17.81
N ALA A 7 -26.62 -13.96 -16.56
CA ALA A 7 -26.49 -12.86 -15.62
C ALA A 7 -25.18 -12.95 -14.86
N THR A 8 -24.61 -11.79 -14.53
CA THR A 8 -23.53 -11.68 -13.56
C THR A 8 -24.08 -11.42 -12.17
N SER A 9 -23.37 -11.86 -11.14
CA SER A 9 -23.70 -11.54 -9.75
C SER A 9 -22.41 -11.32 -8.95
N PRO A 10 -22.27 -10.21 -8.23
CA PRO A 10 -21.07 -9.91 -7.45
C PRO A 10 -20.85 -10.95 -6.36
N THR A 11 -19.58 -11.24 -6.04
CA THR A 11 -19.20 -11.97 -4.83
C THR A 11 -18.40 -11.07 -3.92
N THR A 12 -17.11 -10.86 -4.18
CA THR A 12 -16.28 -9.87 -3.46
C THR A 12 -16.17 -8.57 -4.23
N ALA A 13 -16.27 -8.62 -5.57
CA ALA A 13 -16.29 -7.44 -6.42
C ALA A 13 -17.63 -6.69 -6.31
N SER A 14 -17.62 -5.45 -6.76
CA SER A 14 -18.69 -4.46 -6.70
C SER A 14 -18.88 -3.76 -8.06
N ASP A 15 -19.71 -2.72 -8.09
CA ASP A 15 -19.91 -1.89 -9.28
C ASP A 15 -18.73 -0.93 -9.55
N GLU A 16 -17.79 -0.82 -8.60
CA GLU A 16 -16.51 -0.13 -8.76
C GLU A 16 -15.50 -0.97 -9.58
N ASP A 17 -15.72 -2.28 -9.71
CA ASP A 17 -14.74 -3.24 -10.27
C ASP A 17 -15.22 -3.86 -11.59
N PHE A 18 -16.54 -4.05 -11.73
CA PHE A 18 -17.15 -4.51 -12.99
C PHE A 18 -18.57 -3.98 -13.17
N LYS A 19 -19.06 -4.02 -14.41
CA LYS A 19 -20.45 -3.66 -14.71
C LYS A 19 -21.33 -4.90 -14.75
N SER A 20 -22.22 -5.00 -13.76
CA SER A 20 -23.25 -6.04 -13.72
C SER A 20 -24.09 -6.06 -15.00
N ARG A 21 -24.37 -7.26 -15.52
CA ARG A 21 -24.92 -7.43 -16.87
C ARG A 21 -25.85 -8.64 -16.95
N GLU A 22 -26.97 -8.45 -17.64
CA GLU A 22 -27.86 -9.52 -18.10
C GLU A 22 -27.86 -9.55 -19.63
N VAL A 23 -27.78 -10.75 -20.21
CA VAL A 23 -27.67 -10.95 -21.67
C VAL A 23 -28.56 -12.11 -22.11
N ASP A 24 -29.39 -11.86 -23.13
CA ASP A 24 -30.09 -12.91 -23.85
C ASP A 24 -29.12 -13.69 -24.75
N VAL A 25 -28.95 -14.97 -24.45
CA VAL A 25 -28.14 -15.91 -25.22
C VAL A 25 -29.07 -16.85 -25.97
N THR A 26 -29.05 -16.77 -27.30
CA THR A 26 -29.92 -17.59 -28.18
C THR A 26 -29.08 -18.45 -29.10
N PHE A 27 -29.35 -19.76 -29.15
CA PHE A 27 -28.76 -20.68 -30.11
C PHE A 27 -29.71 -20.93 -31.29
N GLN A 28 -29.21 -20.77 -32.51
CA GLN A 28 -29.95 -21.10 -33.73
C GLN A 28 -30.06 -22.62 -33.92
N PRO A 29 -31.04 -23.12 -34.70
CA PRO A 29 -31.16 -24.55 -34.98
C PRO A 29 -29.87 -25.14 -35.55
N GLY A 30 -29.30 -26.13 -34.85
CA GLY A 30 -28.04 -26.78 -35.23
C GLY A 30 -26.77 -26.00 -34.86
N GLU A 31 -26.89 -24.81 -34.27
CA GLU A 31 -25.74 -24.08 -33.72
C GLU A 31 -25.18 -24.84 -32.52
N THR A 32 -23.87 -25.06 -32.53
CA THR A 32 -23.12 -25.73 -31.45
C THR A 32 -21.84 -24.95 -31.18
N GLY A 33 -21.27 -25.12 -29.98
CA GLY A 33 -20.06 -24.43 -29.56
C GLY A 33 -20.31 -23.25 -28.60
N PRO A 34 -19.25 -22.58 -28.15
CA PRO A 34 -19.35 -21.50 -27.18
C PRO A 34 -19.94 -20.23 -27.80
N LYS A 35 -20.72 -19.49 -27.02
CA LYS A 35 -21.04 -18.08 -27.27
C LYS A 35 -20.22 -17.21 -26.34
N VAL A 36 -19.61 -16.17 -26.90
CA VAL A 36 -18.82 -15.22 -26.13
C VAL A 36 -19.74 -14.12 -25.62
N VAL A 37 -19.62 -13.81 -24.34
CA VAL A 37 -20.25 -12.64 -23.71
C VAL A 37 -19.14 -11.81 -23.09
N GLU A 38 -19.09 -10.54 -23.46
CA GLU A 38 -18.15 -9.58 -22.91
C GLU A 38 -18.75 -8.92 -21.67
N ILE A 39 -17.95 -8.81 -20.62
CA ILE A 39 -18.29 -8.18 -19.35
C ILE A 39 -17.25 -7.10 -19.14
N ASP A 40 -17.70 -5.86 -18.95
CA ASP A 40 -16.81 -4.72 -18.81
C ASP A 40 -16.27 -4.67 -17.38
N LEU A 41 -14.95 -4.61 -17.26
CA LEU A 41 -14.25 -4.30 -16.01
C LEU A 41 -14.09 -2.78 -15.88
N VAL A 42 -13.96 -2.33 -14.64
CA VAL A 42 -13.65 -0.94 -14.31
C VAL A 42 -12.21 -0.93 -13.80
N ASP A 43 -11.39 -0.10 -14.41
CA ASP A 43 -9.97 0.08 -14.08
C ASP A 43 -9.83 1.36 -13.26
N ASP A 44 -9.03 1.31 -12.19
CA ASP A 44 -8.74 2.48 -11.38
C ASP A 44 -7.25 2.63 -11.01
N LEU A 45 -6.93 3.10 -9.80
CA LEU A 45 -5.56 3.30 -9.31
C LEU A 45 -5.44 2.87 -7.84
N LEU A 46 -6.35 2.03 -7.37
CA LEU A 46 -6.52 1.63 -5.99
C LEU A 46 -5.96 0.22 -5.80
N VAL A 47 -4.93 0.09 -4.96
CA VAL A 47 -4.41 -1.25 -4.63
C VAL A 47 -5.44 -2.01 -3.80
N GLU A 48 -5.87 -3.15 -4.32
CA GLU A 48 -6.98 -3.96 -3.83
C GLU A 48 -6.60 -5.42 -3.60
N ALA A 49 -7.48 -6.14 -2.90
CA ALA A 49 -7.35 -7.58 -2.81
C ALA A 49 -7.90 -8.23 -4.09
N MET A 50 -7.55 -9.49 -4.37
CA MET A 50 -8.19 -10.22 -5.46
C MET A 50 -9.70 -10.29 -5.22
N GLU A 51 -10.45 -9.85 -6.23
CA GLU A 51 -11.89 -9.83 -6.17
C GLU A 51 -12.52 -10.84 -7.13
N SER A 52 -13.84 -11.01 -7.05
CA SER A 52 -14.54 -12.00 -7.86
C SER A 52 -16.01 -11.65 -8.09
N PHE A 53 -16.55 -12.21 -9.17
CA PHE A 53 -17.98 -12.29 -9.42
C PHE A 53 -18.34 -13.61 -10.13
N ASN A 54 -19.62 -13.98 -10.08
CA ASN A 54 -20.16 -15.15 -10.74
C ASN A 54 -20.80 -14.80 -12.07
N VAL A 55 -20.70 -15.72 -13.05
CA VAL A 55 -21.44 -15.69 -14.31
C VAL A 55 -22.29 -16.95 -14.40
N SER A 56 -23.61 -16.78 -14.53
CA SER A 56 -24.56 -17.89 -14.54
C SER A 56 -25.57 -17.78 -15.66
N ILE A 57 -26.00 -18.91 -16.21
CA ILE A 57 -27.28 -18.95 -16.89
C ILE A 57 -28.37 -19.06 -15.82
N VAL A 58 -29.20 -18.03 -15.67
CA VAL A 58 -30.20 -17.93 -14.59
C VAL A 58 -31.59 -18.40 -15.03
N SER A 59 -31.85 -18.44 -16.33
CA SER A 59 -33.09 -19.01 -16.85
C SER A 59 -32.93 -19.54 -18.28
N THR A 60 -33.83 -20.45 -18.65
CA THR A 60 -33.97 -20.98 -20.01
C THR A 60 -35.45 -21.17 -20.32
N SER A 61 -35.88 -20.81 -21.52
CA SER A 61 -37.24 -21.10 -21.98
C SER A 61 -37.44 -22.55 -22.43
N ASN A 62 -36.38 -23.36 -22.46
CA ASN A 62 -36.43 -24.75 -22.88
C ASN A 62 -36.24 -25.68 -21.68
N PRO A 63 -37.29 -26.40 -21.23
CA PRO A 63 -37.23 -27.24 -20.04
C PRO A 63 -36.33 -28.48 -20.18
N ALA A 64 -35.86 -28.79 -21.40
CA ALA A 64 -34.89 -29.86 -21.63
C ALA A 64 -33.43 -29.41 -21.43
N VAL A 65 -33.18 -28.11 -21.24
CA VAL A 65 -31.85 -27.56 -20.98
C VAL A 65 -31.57 -27.66 -19.48
N SER A 66 -30.52 -28.40 -19.11
CA SER A 66 -29.98 -28.39 -17.75
C SER A 66 -29.01 -27.23 -17.62
N LEU A 67 -29.14 -26.47 -16.53
CA LEU A 67 -28.22 -25.39 -16.19
C LEU A 67 -27.13 -25.93 -15.27
N GLU A 68 -25.88 -25.55 -15.53
CA GLU A 68 -24.75 -25.93 -14.70
C GLU A 68 -24.47 -24.88 -13.62
N ASN A 69 -23.46 -25.15 -12.79
CA ASN A 69 -23.01 -24.22 -11.77
C ASN A 69 -22.48 -22.92 -12.38
N PRO A 70 -22.52 -21.80 -11.63
CA PRO A 70 -21.89 -20.56 -12.03
C PRO A 70 -20.40 -20.74 -12.36
N ALA A 71 -19.92 -20.02 -13.37
CA ALA A 71 -18.50 -19.78 -13.54
C ALA A 71 -18.07 -18.64 -12.61
N ILE A 72 -16.90 -18.76 -11.98
CA ILE A 72 -16.29 -17.70 -11.17
C ILE A 72 -15.29 -16.96 -12.05
N VAL A 73 -15.38 -15.63 -12.06
CA VAL A 73 -14.37 -14.73 -12.64
C VAL A 73 -13.65 -14.05 -11.49
N ASN A 74 -12.32 -14.16 -11.46
CA ASN A 74 -11.49 -13.42 -10.52
C ASN A 74 -10.95 -12.17 -11.22
N ILE A 75 -11.02 -11.03 -10.54
CA ILE A 75 -10.42 -9.77 -10.97
C ILE A 75 -9.06 -9.68 -10.28
N LEU A 76 -8.01 -9.54 -11.09
CA LEU A 76 -6.65 -9.38 -10.60
C LEU A 76 -6.32 -7.89 -10.64
N ASP A 77 -5.97 -7.35 -9.47
CA ASP A 77 -5.49 -5.98 -9.37
C ASP A 77 -4.12 -5.84 -10.06
N ASN A 78 -3.94 -4.73 -10.76
CA ASN A 78 -2.71 -4.35 -11.44
C ASN A 78 -2.18 -2.98 -11.01
N ASP A 79 -2.71 -2.44 -9.92
CA ASP A 79 -2.27 -1.18 -9.36
C ASP A 79 -1.09 -1.36 -8.41
N GLU A 80 -0.32 -0.29 -8.27
CA GLU A 80 0.82 -0.24 -7.37
C GLU A 80 0.81 1.07 -6.58
N ALA A 81 1.35 1.02 -5.38
CA ALA A 81 1.54 2.19 -4.53
C ALA A 81 2.98 2.26 -4.01
N VAL A 82 3.40 3.44 -3.55
CA VAL A 82 4.73 3.64 -2.98
C VAL A 82 4.60 4.26 -1.60
N ILE A 83 5.16 3.61 -0.59
CA ILE A 83 5.32 4.18 0.76
C ILE A 83 6.80 4.46 0.99
N GLY A 84 7.13 5.66 1.47
CA GLY A 84 8.51 6.08 1.69
C GLY A 84 8.62 7.34 2.54
N PHE A 85 9.84 7.81 2.76
CA PHE A 85 10.07 9.06 3.47
C PHE A 85 9.70 10.27 2.60
N THR A 86 9.15 11.32 3.21
CA THR A 86 8.77 12.54 2.48
C THR A 86 9.94 13.49 2.23
N GLN A 87 11.08 13.25 2.88
CA GLN A 87 12.32 14.02 2.73
C GLN A 87 13.51 13.06 2.61
N ASP A 88 14.48 13.44 1.77
CA ASP A 88 15.74 12.71 1.64
C ASP A 88 16.66 12.92 2.87
N VAL A 89 16.56 14.10 3.50
CA VAL A 89 17.35 14.49 4.66
C VAL A 89 16.49 15.29 5.63
N TYR A 90 16.53 14.91 6.91
CA TYR A 90 15.97 15.67 8.02
C TYR A 90 17.10 16.34 8.81
N GLU A 91 16.89 17.57 9.29
CA GLU A 91 17.83 18.26 10.17
C GLU A 91 17.15 18.52 11.51
N ILE A 92 17.80 18.07 12.59
CA ILE A 92 17.32 18.24 13.96
C ILE A 92 18.46 18.76 14.83
N THR A 93 18.14 19.58 15.82
CA THR A 93 19.10 19.95 16.87
C THR A 93 18.94 18.99 18.04
N GLU A 94 20.04 18.48 18.60
CA GLU A 94 20.01 17.49 19.71
C GLU A 94 19.15 17.96 20.90
N GLY A 95 19.16 19.27 21.20
CA GLY A 95 18.34 19.89 22.25
C GLY A 95 16.82 19.80 22.04
N SER A 96 16.37 19.26 20.90
CA SER A 96 14.97 18.93 20.65
C SER A 96 14.56 17.62 21.36
N GLY A 97 15.52 16.77 21.73
CA GLY A 97 15.34 15.47 22.38
C GLY A 97 14.70 14.38 21.51
N LYS A 98 14.10 14.75 20.37
CA LYS A 98 13.46 13.83 19.42
C LYS A 98 13.62 14.28 17.98
N ALA A 99 13.97 13.36 17.11
CA ALA A 99 13.79 13.50 15.66
C ALA A 99 12.38 12.99 15.27
N ARG A 100 11.68 13.74 14.42
CA ARG A 100 10.37 13.33 13.87
C ARG A 100 10.53 13.11 12.37
N VAL A 101 10.44 11.86 11.96
CA VAL A 101 10.54 11.44 10.56
C VAL A 101 9.15 11.10 10.06
N GLU A 102 8.80 11.63 8.89
CA GLU A 102 7.53 11.36 8.23
C GLU A 102 7.70 10.23 7.22
N VAL A 103 6.82 9.23 7.32
CA VAL A 103 6.63 8.18 6.33
C VAL A 103 5.28 8.44 5.66
N GLY A 104 5.28 8.54 4.34
CA GLY A 104 4.10 8.88 3.56
C GLY A 104 3.82 7.89 2.43
N LEU A 105 2.56 7.88 2.00
CA LEU A 105 2.12 7.30 0.74
C LEU A 105 2.49 8.27 -0.38
N LEU A 106 3.64 8.03 -1.02
CA LEU A 106 4.24 8.91 -2.02
C LEU A 106 3.50 8.86 -3.37
N SER A 107 2.88 7.72 -3.69
CA SER A 107 2.04 7.56 -4.87
C SER A 107 1.07 6.39 -4.73
N GLY A 108 0.00 6.39 -5.54
CA GLY A 108 -1.05 5.36 -5.50
C GLY A 108 -2.01 5.56 -4.32
N LYS A 109 -2.91 4.59 -4.15
CA LYS A 109 -3.86 4.49 -3.04
C LYS A 109 -4.02 3.01 -2.66
N THR A 110 -4.55 2.74 -1.47
CA THR A 110 -4.80 1.35 -1.04
C THR A 110 -6.19 1.23 -0.41
N ALA A 111 -6.95 0.22 -0.82
CA ALA A 111 -8.22 -0.18 -0.19
C ALA A 111 -8.00 -1.14 0.98
N VAL A 112 -6.79 -1.70 1.08
CA VAL A 112 -6.38 -2.64 2.12
C VAL A 112 -5.38 -2.00 3.08
N PRO A 113 -5.33 -2.42 4.35
CA PRO A 113 -4.29 -1.99 5.28
C PRO A 113 -2.91 -2.46 4.81
N VAL A 114 -1.91 -1.59 4.91
CA VAL A 114 -0.52 -1.88 4.54
C VAL A 114 0.39 -1.67 5.73
N THR A 115 1.17 -2.68 6.09
CA THR A 115 2.18 -2.58 7.15
C THR A 115 3.57 -2.58 6.53
N VAL A 116 4.38 -1.56 6.85
CA VAL A 116 5.79 -1.47 6.47
C VAL A 116 6.68 -1.54 7.69
N SER A 117 7.83 -2.21 7.57
CA SER A 117 8.80 -2.31 8.67
C SER A 117 9.85 -1.22 8.54
N PHE A 118 9.99 -0.39 9.59
CA PHE A 118 10.93 0.71 9.71
C PHE A 118 12.14 0.30 10.55
N THR A 119 13.33 0.79 10.19
CA THR A 119 14.53 0.67 11.01
C THR A 119 15.46 1.86 10.89
N THR A 120 16.13 2.22 11.98
CA THR A 120 17.30 3.11 11.97
C THR A 120 18.58 2.34 11.63
N ASN A 121 19.57 3.01 11.08
CA ASN A 121 20.91 2.49 10.77
C ASN A 121 21.94 3.52 11.22
N ALA A 122 22.93 3.12 12.01
CA ALA A 122 23.99 4.02 12.46
C ALA A 122 24.77 4.62 11.28
N GLY A 123 25.15 5.88 11.40
CA GLY A 123 25.97 6.60 10.44
C GLY A 123 27.26 7.07 11.10
N THR A 124 27.46 8.39 11.20
CA THR A 124 28.46 8.95 12.12
C THR A 124 27.94 9.02 13.54
N ALA A 125 26.62 9.22 13.71
CA ALA A 125 25.92 9.09 14.97
C ALA A 125 25.75 7.60 15.31
N GLY A 126 26.07 7.23 16.55
CA GLY A 126 26.01 5.91 17.15
C GLY A 126 25.05 5.83 18.33
N GLU A 127 25.32 4.90 19.25
CA GLU A 127 24.44 4.60 20.40
C GLU A 127 24.46 5.69 21.48
N ASP A 128 25.48 6.55 21.50
CA ASP A 128 25.55 7.67 22.44
C ASP A 128 24.67 8.84 21.98
N ASP A 129 24.35 8.94 20.68
CA ASP A 129 23.71 10.11 20.06
C ASP A 129 22.20 9.91 19.82
N PHE A 130 21.75 8.67 19.62
CA PHE A 130 20.34 8.35 19.43
C PHE A 130 19.96 6.91 19.82
N ASP A 131 18.69 6.72 20.16
CA ASP A 131 18.13 5.39 20.42
C ASP A 131 17.75 4.68 19.12
N ALA A 132 18.48 3.62 18.77
CA ALA A 132 18.17 2.79 17.63
C ALA A 132 16.75 2.19 17.73
N LYS A 133 16.01 2.24 16.62
CA LYS A 133 14.59 1.90 16.58
C LYS A 133 14.24 1.02 15.40
N THR A 134 13.52 -0.06 15.68
CA THR A 134 12.85 -0.90 14.68
C THR A 134 11.38 -1.04 15.09
N MET A 135 10.47 -0.83 14.14
CA MET A 135 9.03 -0.98 14.38
C MET A 135 8.26 -1.21 13.09
N ASP A 136 7.03 -1.69 13.21
CA ASP A 136 6.08 -1.75 12.10
C ASP A 136 5.17 -0.52 12.10
N ILE A 137 4.87 -0.01 10.91
CA ILE A 137 4.00 1.14 10.65
C ILE A 137 2.86 0.65 9.77
N THR A 138 1.63 0.69 10.29
CA THR A 138 0.43 0.30 9.54
C THR A 138 -0.32 1.54 9.06
N PHE A 139 -0.56 1.60 7.75
CA PHE A 139 -1.46 2.54 7.08
C PHE A 139 -2.79 1.83 6.89
N GLU A 140 -3.85 2.34 7.51
CA GLU A 140 -5.23 1.95 7.22
C GLU A 140 -5.70 2.59 5.90
N PRO A 141 -6.71 2.02 5.23
CA PRO A 141 -7.25 2.59 3.99
C PRO A 141 -7.59 4.08 4.13
N GLY A 142 -7.05 4.89 3.22
CA GLY A 142 -7.22 6.34 3.20
C GLY A 142 -6.23 7.14 4.07
N GLU A 143 -5.39 6.50 4.88
CA GLU A 143 -4.29 7.18 5.56
C GLU A 143 -3.13 7.42 4.60
N THR A 144 -2.56 8.64 4.63
CA THR A 144 -1.50 9.05 3.69
C THR A 144 -0.16 9.32 4.36
N GLU A 145 -0.12 9.47 5.69
CA GLU A 145 1.11 9.78 6.42
C GLU A 145 1.11 9.19 7.84
N LYS A 146 2.31 8.90 8.34
CA LYS A 146 2.60 8.48 9.71
C LYS A 146 3.90 9.12 10.17
N TRP A 147 3.98 9.42 11.46
CA TRP A 147 5.16 10.00 12.08
C TRP A 147 5.88 8.97 12.96
N VAL A 148 7.20 8.89 12.81
CA VAL A 148 8.08 8.10 13.66
C VAL A 148 8.90 9.06 14.50
N GLU A 149 8.83 8.91 15.83
CA GLU A 149 9.68 9.65 16.76
C GLU A 149 10.86 8.78 17.16
N ILE A 150 12.07 9.35 17.09
CA ILE A 150 13.33 8.71 17.45
C ILE A 150 13.94 9.58 18.54
N ASP A 151 14.30 9.00 19.67
CA ASP A 151 14.86 9.75 20.79
C ASP A 151 16.33 10.10 20.47
N ILE A 152 16.69 11.36 20.73
CA ILE A 152 18.02 11.93 20.47
C ILE A 152 18.62 12.30 21.83
N THR A 153 19.86 11.92 22.06
CA THR A 153 20.61 12.30 23.25
C THR A 153 21.04 13.75 23.13
N ASP A 154 20.84 14.53 24.19
CA ASP A 154 21.31 15.91 24.34
C ASP A 154 22.32 15.91 25.48
N ASP A 155 23.57 16.29 25.21
CA ASP A 155 24.61 16.29 26.22
C ASP A 155 25.23 17.69 26.49
N ASN A 156 26.52 17.78 26.83
CA ASN A 156 27.21 19.07 27.08
C ASN A 156 28.57 19.11 26.35
N LEU A 157 28.77 18.23 25.36
CA LEU A 157 29.98 18.08 24.59
C LEU A 157 29.79 18.78 23.25
N LEU A 158 30.78 19.59 22.87
CA LEU A 158 30.80 20.19 21.54
C LEU A 158 31.27 19.15 20.50
N GLU A 159 30.37 18.77 19.61
CA GLU A 159 30.53 17.74 18.59
C GLU A 159 30.34 18.31 17.17
N PRO A 160 30.89 17.65 16.13
CA PRO A 160 30.54 17.97 14.75
C PRO A 160 29.09 17.56 14.44
N THR A 161 28.52 18.06 13.34
CA THR A 161 27.24 17.52 12.85
C THR A 161 27.38 16.03 12.56
N GLU A 162 26.48 15.25 13.15
CA GLU A 162 26.44 13.81 12.98
C GLU A 162 25.18 13.35 12.24
N SER A 163 25.11 12.08 11.85
CA SER A 163 23.98 11.57 11.09
C SER A 163 23.74 10.08 11.30
N PHE A 164 22.49 9.68 11.18
CA PHE A 164 22.06 8.28 11.07
C PHE A 164 21.06 8.12 9.92
N GLY A 165 20.95 6.90 9.39
CA GLY A 165 20.03 6.55 8.32
C GLY A 165 18.71 5.97 8.82
N VAL A 166 17.65 6.12 8.04
CA VAL A 166 16.35 5.48 8.25
C VAL A 166 15.91 4.75 6.98
N SER A 167 15.38 3.54 7.15
CA SER A 167 15.01 2.65 6.03
C SER A 167 13.67 1.98 6.29
N LEU A 168 12.90 1.79 5.22
CA LEU A 168 11.80 0.82 5.19
C LEU A 168 12.34 -0.48 4.57
N VAL A 169 12.11 -1.62 5.20
CA VAL A 169 12.77 -2.90 4.82
C VAL A 169 11.83 -3.96 4.26
N SER A 170 10.54 -3.88 4.57
CA SER A 170 9.52 -4.79 4.05
C SER A 170 8.14 -4.13 4.02
N SER A 171 7.28 -4.62 3.12
CA SER A 171 5.85 -4.30 3.03
C SER A 171 5.04 -5.58 3.17
N SER A 172 3.89 -5.53 3.83
CA SER A 172 2.95 -6.64 3.91
C SER A 172 2.17 -6.89 2.62
N VAL A 173 2.21 -5.94 1.67
CA VAL A 173 1.51 -6.00 0.38
C VAL A 173 2.53 -5.85 -0.75
N GLU A 174 2.60 -6.84 -1.65
CA GLU A 174 3.62 -6.94 -2.72
C GLU A 174 3.51 -5.82 -3.78
N ALA A 175 2.29 -5.38 -4.07
CA ALA A 175 2.01 -4.24 -4.95
C ALA A 175 2.48 -2.90 -4.37
N VAL A 176 2.77 -2.84 -3.06
CA VAL A 176 3.28 -1.63 -2.42
C VAL A 176 4.79 -1.67 -2.37
N LYS A 177 5.43 -0.77 -3.13
CA LYS A 177 6.88 -0.60 -3.16
C LYS A 177 7.35 0.35 -2.07
N LEU A 178 8.60 0.18 -1.66
CA LEU A 178 9.23 1.03 -0.66
C LEU A 178 10.05 2.12 -1.36
N GLY A 179 9.94 3.35 -0.87
CA GLY A 179 10.77 4.47 -1.28
C GLY A 179 12.23 4.31 -0.84
N ASN A 180 13.08 5.24 -1.29
CA ASN A 180 14.49 5.24 -0.91
C ASN A 180 14.67 5.49 0.60
N PRO A 181 15.74 4.97 1.21
CA PRO A 181 16.16 5.38 2.55
C PRO A 181 16.36 6.90 2.65
N SER A 182 16.25 7.42 3.86
CA SER A 182 16.48 8.83 4.20
C SER A 182 17.56 8.93 5.29
N SER A 183 18.04 10.14 5.58
CA SER A 183 18.99 10.40 6.66
C SER A 183 18.50 11.49 7.61
N VAL A 184 18.93 11.41 8.87
CA VAL A 184 18.69 12.43 9.89
C VAL A 184 20.04 12.98 10.32
N ASN A 185 20.22 14.30 10.21
CA ASN A 185 21.40 15.02 10.70
C ASN A 185 21.10 15.60 12.08
N ILE A 186 22.00 15.36 13.03
CA ILE A 186 21.95 15.90 14.39
C ILE A 186 22.91 17.10 14.44
N LEU A 187 22.34 18.27 14.70
CA LEU A 187 23.06 19.53 14.89
C LEU A 187 23.32 19.71 16.38
N ASP A 188 24.60 19.85 16.71
CA ASP A 188 25.08 20.20 18.04
C ASP A 188 24.52 21.56 18.50
N ASN A 189 24.10 21.63 19.76
CA ASN A 189 23.55 22.84 20.37
C ASN A 189 24.53 23.50 21.35
N ASP A 190 25.73 22.93 21.49
CA ASP A 190 26.62 23.16 22.60
C ASP A 190 27.67 24.25 22.34
N GLY A 191 28.06 24.89 23.43
CA GLY A 191 29.00 25.99 23.43
C GLY A 191 30.42 25.54 23.70
N LYS A 192 31.40 26.15 23.03
CA LYS A 192 32.81 26.01 23.43
C LYS A 192 33.05 26.67 24.79
N TYR A 193 33.15 25.89 25.87
CA TYR A 193 33.59 26.40 27.16
C TYR A 193 35.10 26.66 27.16
N VAL A 194 35.52 27.90 27.39
CA VAL A 194 36.92 28.25 27.67
C VAL A 194 37.05 28.51 29.17
N LEU A 195 37.69 27.58 29.89
CA LEU A 195 38.14 27.83 31.25
C LEU A 195 39.29 28.85 31.23
N ILE A 196 38.99 30.09 31.62
CA ILE A 196 40.04 31.06 31.98
C ILE A 196 40.39 30.79 33.44
N ILE A 197 41.61 30.32 33.69
CA ILE A 197 42.16 30.21 35.03
C ILE A 197 42.92 31.51 35.30
N GLU A 198 42.43 32.32 36.23
CA GLU A 198 43.13 33.52 36.75
C GLU A 198 44.17 33.17 37.82
#